data_AF-U5N5Y3-F1
#
_entry.id   AF-U5N5Y3-F1
#
_cell.length_a   1.000
_cell.length_b   1.000
_cell.length_c   1.000
_cell.angle_alpha   90.00
_cell.angle_beta   90.00
_cell.angle_gamma   90.00
#
_symmetry.space_group_name_H-M   'P 1'
#
loop_
_entity.id
_entity.type
_entity.pdbx_description
1 polymer ?
#
loop_
_entity_poly.entity_id
_entity_poly.type
_entity_poly.pdbx_seq_one_letter_code
_entity_poly.pdbx_strand_id
1 'polypeptide(L)'
;MLSTSRMSQTTLQRIRKLCRLGGYAFLLAGLAPMAGLPALAAPPQQAEPAPVAARGSDDRRDATLPRQTQPLHIEAQSLRYDERQRRSVFSGSVVMTQGLIVLRADRMEFHEDAQGQVHGTMHGLDGKVASFRQHREGGDEFVEGEAQTITYDAVTTTVTLRQRARLRKYRGAVLSDAFEAQMIVYDGEADRFELVGQPAAGPASAVGSGHGTRVRAMISPRASAPATPTQAPILLRSSTGIDAPGL
;
A
#
# COMPACT_ATOMS: atom_id res chain seq x y z
N MET A 1 -26.89 -41.27 41.73
CA MET A 1 -25.94 -40.20 41.37
C MET A 1 -25.55 -40.36 39.91
N LEU A 2 -26.16 -39.57 39.02
CA LEU A 2 -25.79 -39.50 37.60
C LEU A 2 -24.63 -38.51 37.48
N SER A 3 -23.48 -38.96 36.97
CA SER A 3 -22.35 -38.08 36.64
C SER A 3 -22.17 -38.05 35.13
N THR A 4 -22.75 -37.03 34.52
CA THR A 4 -22.49 -36.58 33.15
C THR A 4 -21.07 -36.05 33.05
N SER A 5 -20.15 -36.85 32.49
CA SER A 5 -18.80 -36.38 32.17
C SER A 5 -18.78 -35.82 30.75
N ARG A 6 -18.78 -34.48 30.66
CA ARG A 6 -18.40 -33.72 29.45
C ARG A 6 -16.91 -33.92 29.24
N MET A 7 -16.51 -34.63 28.19
CA MET A 7 -15.11 -34.66 27.77
C MET A 7 -14.93 -33.96 26.42
N SER A 8 -14.74 -32.64 26.56
CA SER A 8 -13.75 -31.80 25.90
C SER A 8 -13.42 -32.03 24.42
N GLN A 9 -13.79 -31.05 23.58
CA GLN A 9 -13.40 -30.90 22.19
C GLN A 9 -11.89 -30.71 21.95
N THR A 10 -11.05 -30.78 22.98
CA THR A 10 -9.60 -30.52 22.90
C THR A 10 -8.77 -31.70 22.35
N THR A 11 -9.41 -32.77 21.85
CA THR A 11 -8.72 -33.95 21.29
C THR A 11 -8.77 -34.04 19.75
N LEU A 12 -9.56 -33.20 19.08
CA LEU A 12 -9.70 -33.20 17.60
C LEU A 12 -8.91 -32.10 16.87
N GLN A 13 -8.14 -31.26 17.57
CA GLN A 13 -7.30 -30.22 16.94
C GLN A 13 -5.84 -30.62 16.67
N ARG A 14 -5.44 -31.88 16.90
CA ARG A 14 -4.06 -32.36 16.66
C ARG A 14 -3.83 -33.17 15.37
N ILE A 15 -4.84 -33.34 14.50
CA ILE A 15 -4.73 -34.17 13.27
C ILE A 15 -4.83 -33.32 11.98
N ARG A 16 -4.31 -32.09 11.99
CA ARG A 16 -4.24 -31.27 10.77
C ARG A 16 -3.05 -30.31 10.74
N LYS A 17 -1.85 -30.80 11.04
CA LYS A 17 -0.58 -30.16 10.61
C LYS A 17 0.67 -31.03 10.83
N LEU A 18 0.55 -32.34 10.60
CA LEU A 18 1.70 -33.24 10.53
C LEU A 18 1.57 -34.10 9.28
N CYS A 19 2.19 -33.64 8.19
CA CYS A 19 2.66 -34.47 7.06
C CYS A 19 3.14 -33.53 5.94
N ARG A 20 4.42 -33.14 5.99
CA ARG A 20 5.25 -32.93 4.79
C ARG A 20 6.70 -32.85 5.22
N LEU A 21 7.26 -34.01 5.56
CA LEU A 21 8.69 -34.23 5.52
C LEU A 21 8.95 -35.62 4.93
N GLY A 22 9.82 -35.64 3.93
CA GLY A 22 10.74 -36.75 3.67
C GLY A 22 10.28 -37.82 2.69
N GLY A 23 11.07 -38.02 1.63
CA GLY A 23 11.02 -39.26 0.87
C GLY A 23 11.59 -39.23 -0.55
N TYR A 24 12.80 -38.69 -0.75
CA TYR A 24 13.56 -38.97 -1.98
C TYR A 24 14.34 -40.29 -1.76
N ALA A 25 13.88 -41.38 -2.37
CA ALA A 25 14.55 -42.67 -2.36
C ALA A 25 15.15 -42.93 -3.74
N PHE A 26 16.47 -42.90 -3.77
CA PHE A 26 17.35 -43.30 -4.88
C PHE A 26 17.32 -44.83 -4.99
N LEU A 27 17.12 -45.39 -6.19
CA LEU A 27 17.54 -46.75 -6.49
C LEU A 27 18.07 -46.87 -7.93
N LEU A 28 19.27 -47.44 -8.02
CA LEU A 28 20.05 -47.75 -9.22
C LEU A 28 19.45 -48.93 -10.00
N ALA A 29 19.47 -48.87 -11.34
CA ALA A 29 19.75 -50.00 -12.22
C ALA A 29 19.75 -49.60 -13.71
N GLY A 30 20.68 -50.17 -14.49
CA GLY A 30 20.38 -50.59 -15.88
C GLY A 30 21.10 -49.87 -17.00
N LEU A 31 21.97 -50.60 -17.70
CA LEU A 31 22.84 -50.21 -18.79
C LEU A 31 22.25 -50.68 -20.15
N ALA A 32 22.49 -49.90 -21.23
CA ALA A 32 22.62 -50.31 -22.65
C ALA A 32 21.34 -50.46 -23.54
N PRO A 33 21.45 -50.61 -24.88
CA PRO A 33 21.53 -49.50 -25.85
C PRO A 33 20.65 -49.63 -27.13
N MET A 34 20.69 -48.58 -27.97
CA MET A 34 20.48 -48.52 -29.45
C MET A 34 19.27 -49.20 -30.12
N ALA A 35 18.46 -48.40 -30.83
CA ALA A 35 18.22 -48.50 -32.29
C ALA A 35 17.15 -47.51 -32.80
N GLY A 36 17.40 -46.88 -33.95
CA GLY A 36 16.43 -46.72 -35.04
C GLY A 36 15.30 -45.67 -34.94
N LEU A 37 15.42 -44.61 -35.77
CA LEU A 37 14.32 -43.85 -36.39
C LEU A 37 13.31 -44.78 -37.12
N PRO A 38 12.02 -44.43 -37.36
CA PRO A 38 11.58 -43.14 -37.92
C PRO A 38 10.22 -42.57 -37.43
N ALA A 39 9.89 -41.41 -38.00
CA ALA A 39 8.70 -40.59 -37.85
C ALA A 39 7.34 -41.33 -37.81
N LEU A 40 6.48 -40.93 -36.87
CA LEU A 40 5.02 -40.90 -37.08
C LEU A 40 4.32 -40.08 -35.98
N ALA A 41 3.39 -39.23 -36.43
CA ALA A 41 2.22 -38.72 -35.72
C ALA A 41 2.42 -37.87 -34.45
N ALA A 42 2.01 -36.60 -34.57
CA ALA A 42 1.64 -35.74 -33.46
C ALA A 42 0.57 -36.41 -32.57
N PRO A 43 0.77 -36.46 -31.24
CA PRO A 43 -0.30 -36.76 -30.28
C PRO A 43 -1.11 -35.48 -29.90
N PRO A 44 -2.34 -35.67 -29.39
CA PRO A 44 -3.45 -34.73 -29.54
C PRO A 44 -3.44 -33.56 -28.55
N GLN A 45 -4.08 -32.46 -28.98
CA GLN A 45 -4.52 -31.32 -28.17
C GLN A 45 -5.10 -31.79 -26.83
N GLN A 46 -4.44 -31.43 -25.73
CA GLN A 46 -4.99 -31.56 -24.40
C GLN A 46 -6.07 -30.51 -24.19
N ALA A 47 -7.31 -31.00 -24.21
CA ALA A 47 -8.43 -30.66 -23.34
C ALA A 47 -8.59 -29.17 -22.98
N GLU A 48 -9.39 -28.51 -23.79
CA GLU A 48 -10.22 -27.37 -23.42
C GLU A 48 -11.17 -27.79 -22.27
N PRO A 49 -11.15 -27.17 -21.08
CA PRO A 49 -12.18 -27.42 -20.08
C PRO A 49 -13.46 -26.66 -20.45
N ALA A 50 -14.48 -27.43 -20.81
CA ALA A 50 -15.85 -26.98 -21.01
C ALA A 50 -16.49 -26.42 -19.70
N PRO A 51 -17.54 -25.59 -19.81
CA PRO A 51 -17.93 -24.62 -18.80
C PRO A 51 -18.77 -25.24 -17.68
N VAL A 52 -18.42 -24.94 -16.42
CA VAL A 52 -19.31 -25.21 -15.29
C VAL A 52 -20.34 -24.09 -15.21
N ALA A 53 -21.59 -24.49 -15.36
CA ALA A 53 -22.79 -23.67 -15.40
C ALA A 53 -22.93 -22.72 -14.20
N ALA A 54 -23.36 -21.50 -14.53
CA ALA A 54 -23.86 -20.50 -13.61
C ALA A 54 -25.10 -21.01 -12.85
N ARG A 55 -25.12 -20.78 -11.53
CA ARG A 55 -26.32 -20.56 -10.71
C ARG A 55 -25.92 -20.00 -9.36
N GLY A 56 -26.33 -18.76 -9.10
CA GLY A 56 -26.06 -18.04 -7.85
C GLY A 56 -25.85 -16.55 -8.08
N SER A 57 -26.82 -15.90 -8.72
CA SER A 57 -26.99 -14.45 -8.65
C SER A 57 -27.40 -14.06 -7.24
N ASP A 58 -26.51 -13.47 -6.47
CA ASP A 58 -26.76 -12.22 -5.74
C ASP A 58 -25.55 -11.83 -4.89
N ASP A 59 -25.36 -10.51 -4.78
CA ASP A 59 -24.50 -9.88 -3.77
C ASP A 59 -22.99 -9.93 -4.05
N ARG A 60 -22.57 -9.58 -5.28
CA ARG A 60 -21.23 -9.02 -5.49
C ARG A 60 -21.24 -7.57 -4.99
N ARG A 61 -21.38 -7.39 -3.67
CA ARG A 61 -20.97 -6.14 -3.04
C ARG A 61 -19.51 -5.95 -3.42
N ASP A 62 -19.18 -4.75 -3.87
CA ASP A 62 -17.81 -4.27 -4.03
C ASP A 62 -17.06 -4.50 -2.71
N ALA A 63 -16.50 -5.69 -2.55
CA ALA A 63 -15.57 -5.98 -1.49
C ALA A 63 -14.25 -5.36 -1.95
N THR A 64 -14.05 -4.10 -1.58
CA THR A 64 -12.71 -3.50 -1.52
C THR A 64 -11.86 -4.46 -0.69
N LEU A 65 -11.09 -5.31 -1.36
CA LEU A 65 -10.12 -6.17 -0.69
C LEU A 65 -9.21 -5.24 0.13
N PRO A 66 -8.97 -5.55 1.42
CA PRO A 66 -8.06 -4.74 2.22
C PRO A 66 -6.75 -4.62 1.45
N ARG A 67 -6.15 -3.42 1.38
CA ARG A 67 -5.01 -3.13 0.50
C ARG A 67 -3.86 -4.13 0.64
N GLN A 68 -3.72 -4.71 1.83
CA GLN A 68 -2.76 -5.75 2.18
C GLN A 68 -2.92 -7.08 1.42
N THR A 69 -4.10 -7.39 0.90
CA THR A 69 -4.35 -8.62 0.14
C THR A 69 -4.21 -8.41 -1.36
N GLN A 70 -3.92 -7.18 -1.80
CA GLN A 70 -3.69 -6.89 -3.21
C GLN A 70 -2.30 -7.38 -3.65
N PRO A 71 -2.19 -8.00 -4.84
CA PRO A 71 -0.90 -8.48 -5.34
C PRO A 71 0.15 -7.38 -5.44
N LEU A 72 1.40 -7.73 -5.13
CA LEU A 72 2.56 -6.85 -5.30
C LEU A 72 3.13 -7.02 -6.71
N HIS A 73 3.05 -5.98 -7.54
CA HIS A 73 3.63 -5.98 -8.89
C HIS A 73 4.91 -5.15 -8.91
N ILE A 74 5.99 -5.68 -9.47
CA ILE A 74 7.30 -4.99 -9.52
C ILE A 74 7.88 -5.12 -10.93
N GLU A 75 8.25 -3.99 -11.52
CA GLU A 75 8.92 -3.89 -12.81
C GLU A 75 10.32 -3.28 -12.61
N ALA A 76 11.34 -3.91 -13.20
CA ALA A 76 12.73 -3.49 -13.08
C ALA A 76 13.57 -4.01 -14.25
N GLN A 77 14.78 -3.46 -14.42
CA GLN A 77 15.75 -3.98 -15.40
C GLN A 77 16.42 -5.28 -14.96
N SER A 78 16.58 -5.48 -13.64
CA SER A 78 17.25 -6.67 -13.10
C SER A 78 16.67 -7.06 -11.74
N LEU A 79 16.69 -8.38 -11.47
CA LEU A 79 16.30 -8.98 -10.20
C LEU A 79 17.39 -9.96 -9.76
N ARG A 80 17.82 -9.84 -8.49
CA ARG A 80 18.60 -10.86 -7.79
C ARG A 80 17.83 -11.38 -6.60
N TYR A 81 17.68 -12.70 -6.50
CA TYR A 81 17.03 -13.36 -5.37
C TYR A 81 18.04 -14.23 -4.63
N ASP A 82 18.08 -14.08 -3.31
CA ASP A 82 18.83 -14.95 -2.39
C ASP A 82 17.83 -15.69 -1.50
N GLU A 83 17.71 -17.00 -1.72
CA GLU A 83 16.80 -17.88 -0.96
C GLU A 83 17.25 -18.06 0.50
N ARG A 84 18.57 -18.06 0.75
CA ARG A 84 19.11 -18.25 2.11
C ARG A 84 18.80 -17.04 2.99
N GLN A 85 18.85 -15.85 2.40
CA GLN A 85 18.53 -14.59 3.07
C GLN A 85 17.08 -14.15 2.90
N ARG A 86 16.30 -14.87 2.06
CA ARG A 86 14.96 -14.47 1.61
C ARG A 86 14.93 -12.98 1.21
N ARG A 87 15.88 -12.60 0.36
CA ARG A 87 16.08 -11.21 -0.07
C ARG A 87 15.96 -11.10 -1.58
N SER A 88 15.15 -10.16 -2.04
CA SER A 88 14.98 -9.82 -3.46
C SER A 88 15.49 -8.41 -3.70
N VAL A 89 16.46 -8.24 -4.60
CA VAL A 89 17.02 -6.95 -4.97
C VAL A 89 16.66 -6.66 -6.42
N PHE A 90 15.84 -5.63 -6.62
CA PHE A 90 15.46 -5.08 -7.92
C PHE A 90 16.32 -3.86 -8.21
N SER A 91 16.80 -3.71 -9.44
CA SER A 91 17.66 -2.58 -9.81
C SER A 91 17.41 -2.11 -11.24
N GLY A 92 17.58 -0.80 -11.43
CA GLY A 92 17.39 -0.11 -12.71
C GLY A 92 15.93 0.31 -12.92
N SER A 93 15.63 1.56 -12.60
CA SER A 93 14.31 2.20 -12.80
C SER A 93 13.14 1.35 -12.29
N VAL A 94 13.20 0.96 -11.02
CA VAL A 94 12.24 0.05 -10.41
C VAL A 94 10.92 0.78 -10.15
N VAL A 95 9.82 0.15 -10.54
CA VAL A 95 8.45 0.59 -10.22
C VAL A 95 7.73 -0.54 -9.51
N MET A 96 7.24 -0.28 -8.31
CA MET A 96 6.40 -1.21 -7.56
C MET A 96 4.98 -0.65 -7.46
N THR A 97 3.98 -1.50 -7.66
CA THR A 97 2.56 -1.14 -7.51
C THR A 97 1.87 -2.16 -6.61
N GLN A 98 1.10 -1.66 -5.64
CA GLN A 98 0.19 -2.45 -4.81
C GLN A 98 -1.12 -1.69 -4.64
N GLY A 99 -2.13 -2.08 -5.42
CA GLY A 99 -3.39 -1.35 -5.47
C GLY A 99 -3.23 0.10 -5.90
N LEU A 100 -3.60 1.03 -5.01
CA LEU A 100 -3.49 2.47 -5.23
C LEU A 100 -2.11 3.06 -4.87
N ILE A 101 -1.19 2.22 -4.39
CA ILE A 101 0.15 2.62 -3.99
C ILE A 101 1.12 2.35 -5.14
N VAL A 102 1.92 3.35 -5.50
CA VAL A 102 3.00 3.27 -6.49
C VAL A 102 4.29 3.77 -5.86
N LEU A 103 5.35 2.97 -5.90
CA LEU A 103 6.70 3.35 -5.47
C LEU A 103 7.66 3.30 -6.65
N ARG A 104 8.61 4.24 -6.70
CA ARG A 104 9.64 4.32 -7.74
C ARG A 104 11.00 4.61 -7.14
N ALA A 105 12.02 3.89 -7.59
CA ALA A 105 13.40 4.05 -7.11
C ALA A 105 14.41 3.51 -8.13
N ASP A 106 15.70 3.83 -7.97
CA ASP A 106 16.75 3.21 -8.79
C ASP A 106 17.03 1.77 -8.33
N ARG A 107 16.85 1.49 -7.02
CA ARG A 107 17.02 0.17 -6.41
C ARG A 107 15.98 -0.08 -5.33
N MET A 108 15.40 -1.28 -5.30
CA MET A 108 14.49 -1.74 -4.24
C MET A 108 14.93 -3.09 -3.70
N GLU A 109 14.83 -3.25 -2.39
CA GLU A 109 15.22 -4.46 -1.69
C GLU A 109 14.08 -4.93 -0.81
N PHE A 110 13.62 -6.15 -1.03
CA PHE A 110 12.59 -6.79 -0.23
C PHE A 110 13.20 -7.89 0.60
N HIS A 111 12.86 -7.95 1.87
CA HIS A 111 13.23 -9.02 2.78
C HIS A 111 11.97 -9.63 3.39
N GLU A 112 11.89 -10.95 3.36
CA GLU A 112 10.86 -11.71 4.05
C GLU A 112 11.43 -12.26 5.37
N ASP A 113 10.79 -11.92 6.49
CA ASP A 113 11.18 -12.42 7.80
C ASP A 113 10.79 -13.89 8.03
N ALA A 114 11.06 -14.42 9.23
CA ALA A 114 10.72 -15.80 9.57
C ALA A 114 9.20 -16.05 9.65
N GLN A 115 8.42 -14.99 9.81
CA GLN A 115 6.97 -14.99 9.92
C GLN A 115 6.29 -14.82 8.55
N GLY A 116 7.07 -14.61 7.48
CA GLY A 116 6.55 -14.37 6.13
C GLY A 116 6.17 -12.92 5.85
N GLN A 117 6.59 -11.99 6.71
CA GLN A 117 6.30 -10.56 6.57
C GLN A 117 7.32 -9.92 5.64
N VAL A 118 6.83 -9.10 4.71
CA VAL A 118 7.67 -8.47 3.69
C VAL A 118 7.96 -7.02 4.07
N HIS A 119 9.24 -6.68 4.10
CA HIS A 119 9.72 -5.32 4.29
C HIS A 119 10.51 -4.87 3.07
N GLY A 120 10.19 -3.69 2.55
CA GLY A 120 10.85 -3.07 1.40
C GLY A 120 11.76 -1.91 1.83
N THR A 121 12.95 -1.82 1.25
CA THR A 121 13.82 -0.64 1.34
C THR A 121 14.14 -0.15 -0.07
N MET A 122 13.98 1.14 -0.30
CA MET A 122 14.08 1.75 -1.62
C MET A 122 15.07 2.90 -1.57
N HIS A 123 15.95 2.96 -2.56
CA HIS A 123 17.04 3.92 -2.61
C HIS A 123 17.02 4.69 -3.93
N GLY A 124 17.12 6.02 -3.82
CA GLY A 124 17.58 6.85 -4.93
C GLY A 124 19.10 6.79 -5.04
N LEU A 125 19.62 6.67 -6.26
CA LEU A 125 21.06 6.66 -6.54
C LEU A 125 21.46 7.95 -7.28
N ASP A 126 22.76 8.26 -7.30
CA ASP A 126 23.32 9.41 -8.05
C ASP A 126 22.65 10.76 -7.74
N GLY A 127 22.26 10.97 -6.47
CA GLY A 127 21.59 12.19 -6.02
C GLY A 127 20.09 12.27 -6.36
N LYS A 128 19.52 11.25 -7.01
CA LYS A 128 18.07 11.09 -7.17
C LYS A 128 17.43 10.66 -5.84
N VAL A 129 16.11 10.77 -5.79
CA VAL A 129 15.29 10.35 -4.65
C VAL A 129 14.37 9.20 -5.06
N ALA A 130 14.09 8.32 -4.10
CA ALA A 130 12.96 7.41 -4.22
C ALA A 130 11.66 8.22 -4.02
N SER A 131 10.59 7.77 -4.67
CA SER A 131 9.27 8.39 -4.60
C SER A 131 8.20 7.36 -4.29
N PHE A 132 7.17 7.82 -3.59
CA PHE A 132 5.97 7.08 -3.25
C PHE A 132 4.77 7.95 -3.61
N ARG A 133 3.72 7.33 -4.15
CA ARG A 133 2.43 7.97 -4.38
C ARG A 133 1.31 7.02 -4.01
N GLN A 134 0.32 7.54 -3.31
CA GLN A 134 -0.89 6.83 -2.96
C GLN A 134 -2.11 7.67 -3.29
N HIS A 135 -3.09 7.07 -3.95
CA HIS A 135 -4.44 7.63 -4.05
C HIS A 135 -5.24 7.25 -2.80
N ARG A 136 -6.00 8.20 -2.25
CA ARG A 136 -6.90 7.97 -1.12
C ARG A 136 -8.27 7.53 -1.62
N GLU A 137 -8.87 6.59 -0.90
CA GLU A 137 -10.24 6.16 -1.17
C GLU A 137 -11.21 7.31 -0.85
N GLY A 138 -12.28 7.46 -1.65
CA GLY A 138 -13.37 8.39 -1.37
C GLY A 138 -13.19 9.83 -1.89
N GLY A 139 -12.19 10.11 -2.72
CA GLY A 139 -12.03 11.39 -3.39
C GLY A 139 -10.81 11.43 -4.31
N ASP A 140 -10.64 12.52 -5.06
CA ASP A 140 -9.46 12.76 -5.91
C ASP A 140 -8.29 13.29 -5.05
N GLU A 141 -7.94 12.58 -3.97
CA GLU A 141 -6.88 12.99 -3.05
C GLU A 141 -5.64 12.11 -3.21
N PHE A 142 -4.47 12.74 -3.29
CA PHE A 142 -3.20 12.04 -3.41
C PHE A 142 -2.25 12.42 -2.29
N VAL A 143 -1.51 11.43 -1.81
CA VAL A 143 -0.33 11.62 -0.97
C VAL A 143 0.88 11.23 -1.80
N GLU A 144 1.82 12.17 -1.95
CA GLU A 144 3.11 11.93 -2.59
C GLU A 144 4.22 12.12 -1.57
N GLY A 145 5.23 11.28 -1.64
CA GLY A 145 6.38 11.29 -0.75
C GLY A 145 7.68 11.11 -1.53
N GLU A 146 8.71 11.86 -1.16
CA GLU A 146 10.04 11.79 -1.76
C GLU A 146 11.11 11.77 -0.68
N ALA A 147 12.12 10.89 -0.83
CA ALA A 147 13.26 10.83 0.08
C ALA A 147 14.44 10.07 -0.55
N GLN A 148 15.64 10.21 0.02
CA GLN A 148 16.79 9.41 -0.44
C GLN A 148 16.58 7.92 -0.15
N THR A 149 16.04 7.61 1.03
CA THR A 149 15.66 6.26 1.41
C THR A 149 14.20 6.23 1.84
N ILE A 150 13.43 5.31 1.28
CA ILE A 150 12.07 5.01 1.74
C ILE A 150 12.06 3.56 2.23
N THR A 151 11.46 3.29 3.38
CA THR A 151 11.16 1.93 3.83
C THR A 151 9.66 1.71 3.85
N TYR A 152 9.22 0.54 3.43
CA TYR A 152 7.84 0.12 3.40
C TYR A 152 7.67 -1.15 4.24
N ASP A 153 6.73 -1.12 5.18
CA ASP A 153 6.29 -2.27 5.94
C ASP A 153 4.96 -2.73 5.35
N ALA A 154 4.94 -3.92 4.73
CA ALA A 154 3.73 -4.42 4.12
C ALA A 154 2.64 -4.58 5.18
N VAL A 155 2.92 -5.29 6.28
CA VAL A 155 1.91 -5.65 7.30
C VAL A 155 1.15 -4.45 7.86
N THR A 156 1.87 -3.37 8.20
CA THR A 156 1.28 -2.17 8.81
C THR A 156 0.91 -1.07 7.81
N THR A 157 1.18 -1.27 6.50
CA THR A 157 1.05 -0.21 5.49
C THR A 157 1.88 1.04 5.81
N THR A 158 2.97 0.90 6.57
CA THR A 158 3.76 2.06 7.03
C THR A 158 4.84 2.40 6.02
N VAL A 159 4.89 3.67 5.60
CA VAL A 159 5.93 4.23 4.74
C VAL A 159 6.78 5.19 5.56
N THR A 160 8.07 4.92 5.68
CA THR A 160 9.02 5.82 6.34
C THR A 160 9.96 6.44 5.33
N LEU A 161 9.95 7.75 5.24
CA LEU A 161 10.78 8.58 4.38
C LEU A 161 11.96 9.09 5.20
N ARG A 162 13.18 8.90 4.72
CA ARG A 162 14.42 9.31 5.42
C ARG A 162 15.35 10.08 4.52
N GLN A 163 15.92 11.14 5.10
CA GLN A 163 16.90 12.05 4.50
C GLN A 163 16.31 12.82 3.32
N ARG A 164 16.22 14.15 3.47
CA ARG A 164 15.50 15.03 2.52
C ARG A 164 14.05 14.57 2.31
N ALA A 165 13.40 14.16 3.41
CA ALA A 165 12.05 13.64 3.37
C ALA A 165 11.06 14.78 3.10
N ARG A 166 10.26 14.61 2.05
CA ARG A 166 9.20 15.53 1.65
C ARG A 166 7.90 14.76 1.49
N LEU A 167 6.80 15.33 1.97
CA LEU A 167 5.47 14.78 1.79
C LEU A 167 4.54 15.88 1.28
N ARG A 168 3.76 15.59 0.24
CA ARG A 168 2.84 16.53 -0.39
C ARG A 168 1.46 15.89 -0.46
N LYS A 169 0.44 16.64 -0.07
CA LYS A 169 -0.96 16.23 -0.19
C LYS A 169 -1.64 17.07 -1.24
N TYR A 170 -2.39 16.42 -2.11
CA TYR A 170 -3.13 17.06 -3.19
C TYR A 170 -4.61 16.79 -3.07
N ARG A 171 -5.40 17.76 -3.54
CA ARG A 171 -6.82 17.63 -3.84
C ARG A 171 -7.00 17.93 -5.32
N GLY A 172 -7.26 16.88 -6.09
CA GLY A 172 -7.08 16.81 -7.53
C GLY A 172 -5.68 17.25 -7.93
N ALA A 173 -5.61 18.26 -8.79
CA ALA A 173 -4.34 18.85 -9.22
C ALA A 173 -3.77 19.91 -8.25
N VAL A 174 -4.48 20.25 -7.17
CA VAL A 174 -4.11 21.37 -6.28
C VAL A 174 -3.34 20.87 -5.07
N LEU A 175 -2.13 21.40 -4.86
CA LEU A 175 -1.35 21.18 -3.65
C LEU A 175 -2.10 21.76 -2.44
N SER A 176 -2.46 20.90 -1.49
CA SER A 176 -3.14 21.28 -0.26
C SER A 176 -2.16 21.46 0.89
N ASP A 177 -1.33 20.45 1.15
CA ASP A 177 -0.36 20.49 2.25
C ASP A 177 1.02 20.07 1.75
N ALA A 178 2.07 20.64 2.32
CA ALA A 178 3.45 20.27 2.03
C ALA A 178 4.28 20.21 3.31
N PHE A 179 5.09 19.17 3.44
CA PHE A 179 5.85 18.85 4.63
C PHE A 179 7.29 18.52 4.27
N GLU A 180 8.23 19.01 5.08
CA GLU A 180 9.64 18.63 4.98
C GLU A 180 10.21 18.33 6.36
N ALA A 181 10.97 17.23 6.47
CA ALA A 181 11.62 16.82 7.72
C ALA A 181 12.87 15.95 7.43
N GLN A 182 13.59 15.58 8.49
CA GLN A 182 14.65 14.57 8.37
C GLN A 182 14.06 13.18 8.16
N MET A 183 12.98 12.88 8.89
CA MET A 183 12.24 11.64 8.79
C MET A 183 10.74 11.92 8.84
N ILE A 184 9.97 11.28 7.95
CA ILE A 184 8.51 11.31 7.96
C ILE A 184 8.02 9.87 7.99
N VAL A 185 7.16 9.53 8.95
CA VAL A 185 6.48 8.23 9.02
C VAL A 185 5.03 8.45 8.62
N TYR A 186 4.55 7.71 7.63
CA TYR A 186 3.18 7.75 7.15
C TYR A 186 2.53 6.38 7.30
N ASP A 187 1.42 6.33 8.04
CA ASP A 187 0.56 5.17 8.19
C ASP A 187 -0.54 5.28 7.14
N GLY A 188 -0.47 4.45 6.10
CA GLY A 188 -1.40 4.51 4.96
C GLY A 188 -2.81 4.01 5.27
N GLU A 189 -3.01 3.30 6.39
CA GLU A 189 -4.30 2.75 6.81
C GLU A 189 -5.03 3.74 7.74
N ALA A 190 -4.35 4.21 8.79
CA ALA A 190 -4.89 5.21 9.72
C ALA A 190 -4.78 6.65 9.21
N ASP A 191 -4.08 6.83 8.10
CA ASP A 191 -3.90 8.10 7.43
C ASP A 191 -3.21 9.17 8.31
N ARG A 192 -2.31 8.70 9.17
CA ARG A 192 -1.58 9.49 10.16
C ARG A 192 -0.14 9.70 9.69
N PHE A 193 0.41 10.88 9.95
CA PHE A 193 1.82 11.16 9.72
C PHE A 193 2.51 11.70 10.97
N GLU A 194 3.77 11.32 11.14
CA GLU A 194 4.68 11.82 12.16
C GLU A 194 5.94 12.39 11.49
N LEU A 195 6.39 13.55 11.93
CA LEU A 195 7.53 14.25 11.35
C LEU A 195 8.59 14.46 12.43
N VAL A 196 9.80 14.03 12.14
CA VAL A 196 10.95 14.13 13.05
C VAL A 196 12.06 14.93 12.37
N GLY A 197 12.49 16.01 13.02
CA GLY A 197 13.66 16.78 12.63
C GLY A 197 14.95 16.18 13.18
N GLN A 198 16.09 16.62 12.66
CA GLN A 198 17.39 16.24 13.23
C GLN A 198 17.80 17.21 14.35
N PRO A 199 18.25 16.72 15.53
CA PRO A 199 18.80 17.58 16.57
C PRO A 199 19.93 18.45 15.99
N ALA A 200 19.93 19.75 16.29
CA ALA A 200 20.96 20.65 15.79
C ALA A 200 22.34 20.24 16.37
N ALA A 201 23.31 19.98 15.49
CA ALA A 201 24.70 19.81 15.88
C ALA A 201 25.31 21.19 16.16
N GLY A 202 25.26 21.63 17.42
CA GLY A 202 25.96 22.81 17.93
C GLY A 202 25.47 24.17 17.37
N PRO A 203 26.04 25.28 17.89
CA PRO A 203 25.60 26.65 17.58
C PRO A 203 25.95 27.13 16.15
N ALA A 204 26.70 26.34 15.36
CA ALA A 204 27.19 26.75 14.04
C ALA A 204 26.38 26.23 12.85
N SER A 205 25.39 25.36 13.05
CA SER A 205 24.62 24.73 11.95
C SER A 205 23.47 25.59 11.41
N ALA A 206 23.44 26.90 11.70
CA ALA A 206 22.31 27.79 11.42
C ALA A 206 22.42 28.60 10.11
N VAL A 207 23.53 28.54 9.38
CA VAL A 207 23.72 29.35 8.16
C VAL A 207 24.10 28.44 6.99
N GLY A 208 23.11 28.07 6.17
CA GLY A 208 23.38 27.64 4.78
C GLY A 208 22.68 26.39 4.27
N SER A 209 22.25 25.44 5.11
CA SER A 209 21.49 24.28 4.62
C SER A 209 20.50 23.77 5.67
N GLY A 210 19.46 24.55 5.93
CA GLY A 210 18.42 24.27 6.93
C GLY A 210 17.35 23.25 6.48
N HIS A 211 17.71 22.34 5.58
CA HIS A 211 16.84 21.24 5.15
C HIS A 211 17.09 20.04 6.06
N GLY A 212 16.07 19.62 6.84
CA GLY A 212 16.13 18.43 7.71
C GLY A 212 16.35 18.70 9.21
N THR A 213 17.00 19.81 9.60
CA THR A 213 17.20 20.13 11.04
C THR A 213 15.92 20.54 11.76
N ARG A 214 14.93 21.03 11.02
CA ARG A 214 13.63 21.44 11.55
C ARG A 214 12.53 20.84 10.71
N VAL A 215 11.41 20.53 11.36
CA VAL A 215 10.17 20.17 10.68
C VAL A 215 9.57 21.44 10.07
N ARG A 216 9.20 21.38 8.79
CA ARG A 216 8.51 22.44 8.07
C ARG A 216 7.17 21.90 7.58
N ALA A 217 6.11 22.68 7.78
CA ALA A 217 4.77 22.34 7.34
C ALA A 217 4.11 23.58 6.72
N MET A 218 3.52 23.40 5.54
CA MET A 218 2.58 24.31 4.93
C MET A 218 1.21 23.63 4.95
N ILE A 219 0.24 24.29 5.55
CA ILE A 219 -1.15 23.81 5.64
C ILE A 219 -2.03 24.85 4.95
N SER A 220 -2.80 24.42 3.96
CA SER A 220 -3.73 25.33 3.27
C SER A 220 -5.10 25.33 3.97
N PRO A 221 -5.68 26.50 4.27
CA PRO A 221 -7.03 26.58 4.82
C PRO A 221 -8.06 25.91 3.89
N ARG A 222 -8.95 25.09 4.46
CA ARG A 222 -10.15 24.64 3.77
C ARG A 222 -11.22 25.71 3.97
N ALA A 223 -11.73 26.31 2.89
CA ALA A 223 -12.91 27.16 2.99
C ALA A 223 -14.04 26.34 3.63
N SER A 224 -14.52 26.79 4.78
CA SER A 224 -15.80 26.32 5.32
C SER A 224 -16.86 26.60 4.25
N ALA A 225 -17.69 25.61 3.92
CA ALA A 225 -18.82 25.85 3.02
C ALA A 225 -19.57 27.10 3.51
N PRO A 226 -19.96 28.04 2.63
CA PRO A 226 -20.78 29.16 3.05
C PRO A 226 -22.05 28.56 3.64
N ALA A 227 -22.30 28.83 4.92
CA ALA A 227 -23.61 28.58 5.50
C ALA A 227 -24.60 29.38 4.65
N THR A 228 -25.44 28.72 3.86
CA THR A 228 -26.60 29.33 3.23
C THR A 228 -27.37 30.04 4.33
N PRO A 229 -27.49 31.37 4.33
CA PRO A 229 -28.42 32.00 5.24
C PRO A 229 -29.80 31.55 4.80
N THR A 230 -30.46 30.73 5.62
CA THR A 230 -31.91 30.57 5.57
C THR A 230 -32.49 31.97 5.79
N GLN A 231 -32.77 32.68 4.70
CA GLN A 231 -33.59 33.88 4.74
C GLN A 231 -34.95 33.45 5.27
N ALA A 232 -35.26 33.82 6.51
CA ALA A 232 -36.62 33.82 6.99
C ALA A 232 -37.44 34.75 6.08
N PRO A 233 -38.63 34.36 5.60
CA PRO A 233 -39.45 35.25 4.79
C PRO A 233 -39.83 36.46 5.63
N ILE A 234 -39.45 37.64 5.16
CA ILE A 234 -39.94 38.91 5.69
C ILE A 234 -41.43 38.96 5.36
N LEU A 235 -42.28 38.72 6.37
CA LEU A 235 -43.69 39.03 6.28
C LEU A 235 -43.83 40.56 6.27
N LEU A 236 -44.05 41.12 5.09
CA LEU A 236 -44.47 42.52 4.92
C LEU A 236 -45.79 42.70 5.67
N ARG A 237 -45.75 43.39 6.81
CA ARG A 237 -46.97 43.88 7.46
C ARG A 237 -47.49 45.04 6.62
N SER A 238 -48.64 44.87 5.98
CA SER A 238 -49.37 45.97 5.35
C SER A 238 -49.77 46.99 6.41
N SER A 239 -49.15 48.17 6.41
CA SER A 239 -49.58 49.31 7.20
C SER A 239 -50.78 49.96 6.51
N THR A 240 -51.98 49.69 6.99
CA THR A 240 -53.15 50.52 6.66
C THR A 240 -53.09 51.76 7.53
N GLY A 241 -52.74 52.89 6.92
CA GLY A 241 -52.72 54.17 7.61
C GLY A 241 -52.39 55.29 6.65
N ILE A 242 -53.43 55.83 5.99
CA ILE A 242 -53.54 57.25 5.68
C ILE A 242 -55.03 57.58 5.69
N ASP A 243 -55.42 58.14 6.82
CA ASP A 243 -56.54 59.04 6.97
C ASP A 243 -56.24 60.33 6.19
N ALA A 244 -57.21 60.85 5.45
CA ALA A 244 -57.20 62.25 5.08
C ALA A 244 -58.65 62.79 4.98
N PRO A 245 -58.88 64.06 5.37
CA PRO A 245 -60.18 64.56 5.80
C PRO A 245 -60.91 65.37 4.72
N GLY A 246 -62.23 65.49 4.88
CA GLY A 246 -63.01 66.69 4.56
C GLY A 246 -63.32 66.99 3.09
N LEU A 247 -64.60 66.86 2.73
CA LEU A 247 -65.46 67.96 2.24
C LEU A 247 -66.94 67.56 2.38
#